data_AF-A0A916C144-F1
#
_entry.id   AF-A0A916C144-F1
#
_cell.length_a   1.000
_cell.length_b   1.000
_cell.length_c   1.000
_cell.angle_alpha   90.00
_cell.angle_beta   90.00
_cell.angle_gamma   90.00
#
_symmetry.space_group_name_H-M   'P 1'
#
loop_
_entity.id
_entity.type
_entity.pdbx_description
1 polymer ?
#
loop_
_entity_poly.entity_id
_entity_poly.type
_entity_poly.pdbx_seq_one_letter_code
_entity_poly.pdbx_strand_id
1 'polypeptide(L)'
;MTKTTKPPHTQYADVASWELSDSLWERIEPLLPHPKSRYRGRGKKRKPIGGRPAADRRKVLTGILYVLRTGCQWNALPKEFGSGKTAHRYFQRWVRAGIFLRMWQAGLTEYDEFKGLAWKWQAADGAMTTHRPTPASGGGHGQAPLGGEKTGKNPTDRGKVGTKRSLLVDEQGMPLAIVVSGANISDGRLLDATLHAVPIERPAPAMTEQHLCLDKGYSGEPCARVAESAGYIVHVPDKANAKKNVSVSLVGVRPVGG
;
A
#
# COMPACT_ATOMS: atom_id res chain seq x y z
N MET A 1 -11.08 -4.24 -34.70
CA MET A 1 -11.90 -4.01 -33.48
C MET A 1 -11.74 -5.21 -32.56
N THR A 2 -10.78 -5.16 -31.64
CA THR A 2 -10.60 -6.20 -30.62
C THR A 2 -11.66 -6.01 -29.55
N LYS A 3 -12.60 -6.97 -29.43
CA LYS A 3 -13.58 -6.99 -28.35
C LYS A 3 -12.83 -7.10 -27.03
N THR A 4 -12.83 -6.05 -26.22
CA THR A 4 -12.36 -6.10 -24.84
C THR A 4 -13.35 -6.97 -24.07
N THR A 5 -13.09 -8.26 -23.97
CA THR A 5 -13.86 -9.17 -23.13
C THR A 5 -13.72 -8.72 -21.68
N LYS A 6 -14.85 -8.33 -21.06
CA LYS A 6 -14.92 -8.01 -19.64
C LYS A 6 -14.33 -9.20 -18.87
N PRO A 7 -13.33 -8.99 -18.00
CA PRO A 7 -12.73 -10.09 -17.26
C PRO A 7 -13.80 -10.85 -16.47
N PRO A 8 -13.68 -12.18 -16.32
CA PRO A 8 -14.69 -12.99 -15.66
C PRO A 8 -14.99 -12.45 -14.26
N HIS A 9 -16.28 -12.34 -13.93
CA HIS A 9 -16.73 -11.78 -12.66
C HIS A 9 -16.36 -12.72 -11.50
N THR A 10 -15.26 -12.41 -10.80
CA THR A 10 -14.87 -13.17 -9.61
C THR A 10 -15.70 -12.74 -8.41
N GLN A 11 -16.33 -13.71 -7.75
CA GLN A 11 -16.91 -13.51 -6.43
C GLN A 11 -15.78 -13.55 -5.39
N TYR A 12 -15.30 -12.37 -4.99
CA TYR A 12 -14.16 -12.26 -4.07
C TYR A 12 -14.48 -12.70 -2.63
N ALA A 13 -15.75 -12.93 -2.28
CA ALA A 13 -16.15 -13.42 -0.96
C ALA A 13 -15.58 -14.82 -0.65
N ASP A 14 -15.36 -15.63 -1.69
CA ASP A 14 -14.92 -17.03 -1.55
C ASP A 14 -13.44 -17.24 -1.89
N VAL A 15 -12.73 -16.17 -2.25
CA VAL A 15 -11.30 -16.22 -2.53
C VAL A 15 -10.56 -15.86 -1.25
N ALA A 16 -9.71 -16.76 -0.76
CA ALA A 16 -8.86 -16.43 0.38
C ALA A 16 -8.05 -15.17 0.07
N SER A 17 -7.93 -14.24 1.03
CA SER A 17 -7.32 -12.92 0.78
C SER A 17 -5.87 -12.94 0.25
N TRP A 18 -5.19 -14.09 0.30
CA TRP A 18 -3.85 -14.32 -0.23
C TRP A 18 -3.83 -15.10 -1.55
N GLU A 19 -4.96 -15.65 -1.99
CA GLU A 19 -5.10 -16.34 -3.27
C GLU A 19 -5.33 -15.33 -4.40
N LEU A 20 -4.70 -15.61 -5.54
CA LEU A 20 -4.91 -14.84 -6.75
C LEU A 20 -5.96 -15.55 -7.59
N SER A 21 -7.14 -14.94 -7.73
CA SER A 21 -8.12 -15.39 -8.72
C SER A 21 -7.54 -15.32 -10.13
N ASP A 22 -8.11 -16.08 -11.06
CA ASP A 22 -7.67 -16.03 -12.47
C ASP A 22 -7.85 -14.63 -13.06
N SER A 23 -8.98 -13.98 -12.77
CA SER A 23 -9.27 -12.61 -13.24
C SER A 23 -8.26 -11.58 -12.72
N LEU A 24 -7.86 -11.67 -11.44
CA LEU A 24 -6.86 -10.78 -10.86
C LEU A 24 -5.47 -11.08 -11.46
N TRP A 25 -5.16 -12.36 -11.68
CA TRP A 25 -3.91 -12.76 -12.32
C TRP A 25 -3.79 -12.23 -13.75
N GLU A 26 -4.85 -12.32 -14.55
CA GLU A 26 -4.89 -11.82 -15.93
C GLU A 26 -4.57 -10.31 -16.01
N ARG A 27 -4.96 -9.54 -15.00
CA ARG A 27 -4.66 -8.09 -14.91
C ARG A 27 -3.25 -7.81 -14.43
N ILE A 28 -2.74 -8.63 -13.52
CA ILE A 28 -1.42 -8.45 -12.92
C ILE A 28 -0.30 -8.95 -13.82
N GLU A 29 -0.49 -10.09 -14.50
CA GLU A 29 0.56 -10.75 -15.29
C GLU A 29 1.22 -9.82 -16.32
N PRO A 30 0.49 -8.98 -17.08
CA PRO A 30 1.07 -8.03 -18.03
C PRO A 30 1.97 -6.97 -17.37
N LEU A 31 1.75 -6.65 -16.09
CA LEU A 31 2.57 -5.70 -15.35
C LEU A 31 3.94 -6.29 -14.98
N LEU A 32 4.03 -7.63 -14.90
CA LEU A 32 5.25 -8.33 -14.50
C LEU A 32 6.33 -8.27 -15.59
N PRO A 33 7.62 -8.24 -15.22
CA PRO A 33 8.68 -8.25 -16.21
C PRO A 33 8.64 -9.53 -17.05
N HIS A 34 8.88 -9.40 -18.34
CA HIS A 34 9.00 -10.54 -19.25
C HIS A 34 10.09 -11.50 -18.74
N PRO A 35 9.84 -12.82 -18.75
CA PRO A 35 10.85 -13.79 -18.37
C PRO A 35 12.11 -13.63 -19.24
N LYS A 36 13.29 -13.77 -18.62
CA LYS A 36 14.53 -13.84 -19.41
C LYS A 36 14.45 -15.03 -20.35
N SER A 37 14.98 -14.88 -21.57
CA SER A 37 15.02 -15.98 -22.51
C SER A 37 15.74 -17.18 -21.90
N ARG A 38 15.16 -18.38 -22.04
CA ARG A 38 15.82 -19.65 -21.68
C ARG A 38 16.87 -20.08 -22.69
N TYR A 39 17.17 -19.25 -23.68
CA TYR A 39 18.13 -19.55 -24.74
C TYR A 39 19.15 -18.42 -24.86
N ARG A 40 20.42 -18.79 -25.04
CA ARG A 40 21.51 -17.88 -25.37
C ARG A 40 21.91 -18.06 -26.84
N GLY A 41 22.29 -16.97 -27.50
CA GLY A 41 22.66 -16.94 -28.92
C GLY A 41 21.57 -16.36 -29.82
N ARG A 42 21.87 -16.20 -31.12
CA ARG A 42 20.95 -15.66 -32.15
C ARG A 42 20.72 -16.68 -33.27
N GLY A 43 19.55 -16.62 -33.92
CA GLY A 43 19.21 -17.45 -35.08
C GLY A 43 19.24 -18.96 -34.80
N LYS A 44 19.69 -19.75 -35.77
CA LYS A 44 19.79 -21.23 -35.69
C LYS A 44 20.79 -21.73 -34.63
N LYS A 45 21.61 -20.86 -34.02
CA LYS A 45 22.61 -21.20 -32.98
C LYS A 45 22.12 -20.99 -31.54
N ARG A 46 20.80 -20.89 -31.30
CA ARG A 46 20.23 -20.77 -29.94
C ARG A 46 20.49 -22.05 -29.15
N LYS A 47 21.17 -21.93 -28.01
CA LYS A 47 21.39 -23.04 -27.07
C LYS A 47 20.58 -22.80 -25.79
N PRO A 48 19.97 -23.84 -25.19
CA PRO A 48 19.29 -23.69 -23.91
C PRO A 48 20.29 -23.25 -22.84
N ILE A 49 19.91 -22.26 -22.04
CA ILE A 49 20.64 -21.86 -20.85
C ILE A 49 20.39 -22.94 -19.81
N GLY A 50 21.44 -23.64 -19.39
CA GLY A 50 21.35 -24.65 -18.34
C GLY A 50 20.94 -24.04 -16.99
N GLY A 51 20.41 -24.88 -16.10
CA GLY A 51 20.01 -24.49 -14.74
C GLY A 51 18.57 -24.88 -14.40
N ARG A 52 18.17 -24.61 -13.16
CA ARG A 52 16.81 -24.87 -12.67
C ARG A 52 15.80 -24.00 -13.44
N PRO A 53 14.64 -24.54 -13.86
CA PRO A 53 13.58 -23.75 -14.45
C PRO A 53 13.20 -22.54 -13.59
N ALA A 54 12.80 -21.45 -14.25
CA ALA A 54 12.28 -20.28 -13.54
C ALA A 54 11.07 -20.66 -12.68
N ALA A 55 10.95 -20.04 -11.52
CA ALA A 55 9.79 -20.25 -10.66
C ALA A 55 8.52 -19.72 -11.33
N ASP A 56 7.42 -20.41 -11.09
CA ASP A 56 6.08 -19.96 -11.47
C ASP A 56 5.78 -18.61 -10.81
N ARG A 57 5.54 -17.59 -11.64
CA ARG A 57 5.36 -16.21 -11.19
C ARG A 57 4.08 -16.03 -10.37
N ARG A 58 3.02 -16.78 -10.70
CA ARG A 58 1.74 -16.70 -9.97
C ARG A 58 1.93 -17.25 -8.57
N LYS A 59 2.50 -18.46 -8.44
CA LYS A 59 2.82 -19.05 -7.13
C LYS A 59 3.74 -18.18 -6.30
N VAL A 60 4.74 -17.56 -6.93
CA VAL A 60 5.64 -16.62 -6.25
C VAL A 60 4.89 -15.40 -5.73
N LEU A 61 4.01 -14.78 -6.54
CA LEU A 61 3.23 -13.63 -6.10
C LEU A 61 2.26 -14.01 -4.97
N THR A 62 1.53 -15.11 -5.11
CA THR A 62 0.67 -15.67 -4.06
C THR A 62 1.45 -15.88 -2.76
N GLY A 63 2.64 -16.48 -2.83
CA GLY A 63 3.49 -16.67 -1.65
C GLY A 63 3.98 -15.35 -1.02
N ILE A 64 4.27 -14.34 -1.84
CA ILE A 64 4.60 -13.00 -1.34
C ILE A 64 3.40 -12.40 -0.61
N LEU A 65 2.20 -12.43 -1.20
CA LEU A 65 0.99 -11.91 -0.58
C LEU A 65 0.65 -12.65 0.73
N TYR A 66 0.85 -13.97 0.75
CA TYR A 66 0.68 -14.79 1.95
C TYR A 66 1.60 -14.30 3.10
N VAL A 67 2.88 -14.09 2.83
CA VAL A 67 3.84 -13.57 3.82
C VAL A 67 3.44 -12.17 4.30
N LEU A 68 3.06 -11.28 3.38
CA LEU A 68 2.68 -9.91 3.72
C LEU A 68 1.37 -9.86 4.55
N ARG A 69 0.43 -10.77 4.28
CA ARG A 69 -0.86 -10.84 4.96
C ARG A 69 -0.77 -11.46 6.35
N THR A 70 0.01 -12.52 6.48
CA THR A 70 0.15 -13.29 7.74
C THR A 70 1.25 -12.78 8.65
N GLY A 71 2.24 -12.07 8.09
CA GLY A 71 3.45 -11.65 8.81
C GLY A 71 4.40 -12.80 9.13
N CYS A 72 4.22 -13.99 8.54
CA CYS A 72 5.10 -15.12 8.78
C CYS A 72 6.51 -14.85 8.23
N GLN A 73 7.52 -15.55 8.77
CA GLN A 73 8.88 -15.44 8.25
C GLN A 73 8.96 -16.03 6.84
N TRP A 74 9.80 -15.46 5.97
CA TRP A 74 10.02 -16.00 4.61
C TRP A 74 10.38 -17.50 4.61
N ASN A 75 11.17 -17.97 5.59
CA ASN A 75 11.53 -19.38 5.71
C ASN A 75 10.38 -20.28 6.17
N ALA A 76 9.31 -19.69 6.74
CA ALA A 76 8.08 -20.37 7.14
C ALA A 76 7.01 -20.34 6.05
N LEU A 77 7.31 -19.80 4.85
CA LEU A 77 6.40 -19.83 3.72
C LEU A 77 6.03 -21.30 3.37
N PRO A 78 4.73 -21.62 3.22
CA PRO A 78 4.30 -22.95 2.79
C PRO A 78 4.96 -23.40 1.49
N LYS A 79 5.37 -24.68 1.43
CA LYS A 79 6.15 -25.24 0.31
C LYS A 79 5.38 -25.23 -1.01
N GLU A 80 4.05 -25.20 -0.97
CA GLU A 80 3.17 -25.09 -2.16
C GLU A 80 3.44 -23.83 -3.00
N PHE A 81 3.88 -22.73 -2.36
CA PHE A 81 4.28 -21.48 -3.03
C PHE A 81 5.74 -21.48 -3.47
N GLY A 82 6.48 -22.55 -3.16
CA GLY A 82 7.90 -22.70 -3.45
C GLY A 82 8.80 -22.29 -2.29
N SER A 83 10.07 -22.00 -2.60
CA SER A 83 11.06 -21.64 -1.57
C SER A 83 10.91 -20.18 -1.14
N GLY A 84 10.85 -19.93 0.17
CA GLY A 84 10.89 -18.60 0.77
C GLY A 84 12.04 -17.71 0.27
N LYS A 85 13.24 -18.28 0.10
CA LYS A 85 14.40 -17.57 -0.46
C LYS A 85 14.14 -17.08 -1.89
N THR A 86 13.41 -17.86 -2.69
CA THR A 86 13.04 -17.48 -4.05
C THR A 86 11.95 -16.42 -4.03
N ALA A 87 10.90 -16.57 -3.21
CA ALA A 87 9.86 -15.56 -3.05
C ALA A 87 10.45 -14.20 -2.62
N HIS A 88 11.31 -14.18 -1.61
CA HIS A 88 11.97 -12.96 -1.15
C HIS A 88 12.85 -12.31 -2.23
N ARG A 89 13.61 -13.10 -3.01
CA ARG A 89 14.41 -12.58 -4.12
C ARG A 89 13.54 -11.94 -5.21
N TYR A 90 12.39 -12.53 -5.51
CA TYR A 90 11.42 -11.95 -6.45
C TYR A 90 10.79 -10.69 -5.89
N PHE A 91 10.38 -10.70 -4.62
CA PHE A 91 9.88 -9.51 -3.92
C PHE A 91 10.84 -8.33 -4.06
N GLN A 92 12.11 -8.50 -3.68
CA GLN A 92 13.11 -7.43 -3.80
C GLN A 92 13.35 -6.98 -5.24
N ARG A 93 13.30 -7.90 -6.21
CA ARG A 93 13.44 -7.56 -7.63
C ARG A 93 12.25 -6.75 -8.13
N TRP A 94 11.05 -7.11 -7.71
CA TRP A 94 9.80 -6.46 -8.11
C TRP A 94 9.61 -5.10 -7.44
N VAL A 95 10.03 -4.96 -6.18
CA VAL A 95 10.14 -3.65 -5.51
C VAL A 95 11.05 -2.71 -6.30
N ARG A 96 12.28 -3.15 -6.61
CA ARG A 96 13.23 -2.33 -7.41
C ARG A 96 12.74 -2.00 -8.81
N ALA A 97 11.91 -2.86 -9.39
CA ALA A 97 11.33 -2.66 -10.72
C ALA A 97 9.99 -1.90 -10.70
N GLY A 98 9.58 -1.34 -9.55
CA GLY A 98 8.34 -0.57 -9.41
C GLY A 98 7.07 -1.36 -9.69
N ILE A 99 7.10 -2.69 -9.54
CA ILE A 99 5.98 -3.57 -9.92
C ILE A 99 4.78 -3.36 -9.00
N PHE A 100 5.01 -3.32 -7.68
CA PHE A 100 3.94 -3.10 -6.72
C PHE A 100 3.32 -1.70 -6.85
N LEU A 101 4.13 -0.70 -7.21
CA LEU A 101 3.62 0.64 -7.51
C LEU A 101 2.68 0.62 -8.72
N ARG A 102 3.09 -0.05 -9.82
CA ARG A 102 2.24 -0.21 -11.00
C ARG A 102 0.97 -1.02 -10.73
N MET A 103 1.05 -2.05 -9.88
CA MET A 103 -0.14 -2.79 -9.44
C MET A 103 -1.10 -1.89 -8.67
N TRP A 104 -0.59 -1.05 -7.77
CA TRP A 104 -1.42 -0.11 -7.01
C TRP A 104 -2.06 0.96 -7.91
N GLN A 105 -1.31 1.53 -8.86
CA GLN A 105 -1.83 2.44 -9.88
C GLN A 105 -2.97 1.81 -10.66
N ALA A 106 -2.75 0.61 -11.23
CA ALA A 106 -3.76 -0.11 -11.98
C ALA A 106 -5.00 -0.41 -11.12
N GLY A 107 -4.80 -0.79 -9.85
CA GLY A 107 -5.90 -1.04 -8.92
C GLY A 107 -6.71 0.21 -8.59
N LEU A 108 -6.07 1.37 -8.41
CA LEU A 108 -6.77 2.63 -8.18
C LEU A 108 -7.53 3.10 -9.41
N THR A 109 -6.93 3.03 -10.60
CA THR A 109 -7.61 3.36 -11.87
C THR A 109 -8.82 2.47 -12.08
N GLU A 110 -8.66 1.16 -11.87
CA GLU A 110 -9.78 0.23 -11.99
C GLU A 110 -10.88 0.53 -10.96
N TYR A 111 -10.51 0.84 -9.72
CA TYR A 111 -11.48 1.21 -8.69
C TYR A 111 -12.25 2.48 -9.06
N ASP A 112 -11.56 3.49 -9.58
CA ASP A 112 -12.16 4.73 -10.05
C ASP A 112 -13.15 4.49 -11.20
N GLU A 113 -12.79 3.65 -12.17
CA GLU A 113 -13.68 3.29 -13.28
C GLU A 113 -14.94 2.54 -12.83
N PHE A 114 -14.83 1.63 -11.84
CA PHE A 114 -15.95 0.77 -11.44
C PHE A 114 -16.82 1.34 -10.32
N LYS A 115 -16.21 2.05 -9.36
CA LYS A 115 -16.89 2.58 -8.17
C LYS A 115 -16.80 4.09 -8.04
N GLY A 116 -15.83 4.72 -8.70
CA GLY A 116 -15.46 6.12 -8.48
C GLY A 116 -14.66 6.27 -7.20
N LEU A 117 -13.49 6.89 -7.30
CA LEU A 117 -12.76 7.36 -6.13
C LEU A 117 -13.47 8.59 -5.57
N ALA A 118 -13.69 8.61 -4.25
CA ALA A 118 -14.42 9.68 -3.61
C ALA A 118 -13.52 10.90 -3.38
N TRP A 119 -13.27 11.64 -4.46
CA TRP A 119 -12.38 12.82 -4.48
C TRP A 119 -12.93 14.04 -3.74
N LYS A 120 -14.17 14.03 -3.26
CA LYS A 120 -14.72 15.15 -2.49
C LYS A 120 -14.15 15.25 -1.08
N TRP A 121 -13.99 14.11 -0.40
CA TRP A 121 -13.49 14.06 0.97
C TRP A 121 -12.29 13.12 1.07
N GLN A 122 -11.21 13.62 1.65
CA GLN A 122 -10.04 12.81 1.99
C GLN A 122 -9.67 13.00 3.44
N ALA A 123 -8.98 12.01 3.99
CA ALA A 123 -8.36 12.11 5.29
C ALA A 123 -6.89 11.73 5.21
N ALA A 124 -6.04 12.44 5.94
CA ALA A 124 -4.65 12.06 6.13
C ALA A 124 -4.33 11.88 7.61
N ASP A 125 -3.59 10.81 7.92
CA ASP A 125 -3.16 10.50 9.28
C ASP A 125 -1.80 9.76 9.28
N GLY A 126 -1.13 9.80 10.43
CA GLY A 126 0.15 9.15 10.68
C GLY A 126 0.05 7.97 11.63
N ALA A 127 0.54 6.80 11.21
CA ALA A 127 0.70 5.64 12.06
C ALA A 127 2.17 5.35 12.35
N MET A 128 2.51 5.09 13.62
CA MET A 128 3.86 4.70 14.02
C MET A 128 3.96 3.20 14.22
N THR A 129 5.13 2.64 13.93
CA THR A 129 5.50 1.28 14.30
C THR A 129 6.87 1.33 14.92
N THR A 130 6.92 0.98 16.19
CA THR A 130 8.14 0.84 16.96
C THR A 130 8.77 -0.51 16.66
N HIS A 131 10.04 -0.49 16.30
CA HIS A 131 10.84 -1.70 16.17
C HIS A 131 11.35 -2.08 17.55
N ARG A 132 11.35 -3.38 17.88
CA ARG A 132 11.93 -3.84 19.15
C ARG A 132 13.42 -3.47 19.16
N PRO A 133 13.96 -2.87 20.23
CA PRO A 133 15.39 -2.67 20.33
C PRO A 133 16.11 -4.02 20.24
N THR A 134 17.09 -4.13 19.34
CA THR A 134 18.15 -5.11 19.53
C THR A 134 18.85 -4.74 20.84
N PRO A 135 18.95 -5.65 21.83
CA PRO A 135 19.87 -5.42 22.93
C PRO A 135 21.27 -5.23 22.32
N ALA A 136 22.04 -4.28 22.85
CA ALA A 136 23.41 -4.02 22.42
C ALA A 136 24.34 -5.24 22.56
N SER A 137 23.86 -6.30 23.21
CA SER A 137 24.53 -7.58 23.41
C SER A 137 23.71 -8.74 22.81
N GLY A 138 24.15 -9.25 21.65
CA GLY A 138 23.92 -10.65 21.27
C GLY A 138 22.59 -11.01 20.59
N GLY A 139 22.70 -11.39 19.31
CA GLY A 139 21.95 -12.48 18.66
C GLY A 139 20.44 -12.61 18.93
N GLY A 140 19.61 -11.94 18.13
CA GLY A 140 18.18 -12.22 18.08
C GLY A 140 17.51 -11.52 16.92
N HIS A 141 16.99 -12.29 15.97
CA HIS A 141 16.32 -11.82 14.77
C HIS A 141 14.98 -11.12 15.09
N GLY A 142 15.04 -9.84 15.45
CA GLY A 142 13.90 -8.93 15.60
C GLY A 142 13.78 -7.98 14.40
N GLN A 143 12.54 -7.70 14.00
CA GLN A 143 12.07 -7.14 12.72
C GLN A 143 12.48 -5.68 12.42
N ALA A 144 13.78 -5.38 12.43
CA ALA A 144 14.50 -4.49 11.51
C ALA A 144 15.99 -4.49 11.90
N PRO A 145 16.75 -5.57 11.66
CA PRO A 145 18.12 -5.73 12.16
C PRO A 145 19.12 -4.68 11.65
N LEU A 146 18.74 -3.88 10.66
CA LEU A 146 19.67 -3.03 9.91
C LEU A 146 19.41 -1.54 10.08
N GLY A 147 18.30 -1.13 10.71
CA GLY A 147 17.83 0.25 10.55
C GLY A 147 17.74 0.63 9.06
N GLY A 148 17.48 1.90 8.79
CA GLY A 148 17.50 2.42 7.43
C GLY A 148 17.22 3.91 7.43
N GLU A 149 17.35 4.56 6.27
CA GLU A 149 17.13 6.00 6.12
C GLU A 149 15.73 6.44 6.58
N LYS A 150 14.76 5.51 6.60
CA LYS A 150 13.37 5.72 7.03
C LYS A 150 13.08 5.19 8.44
N THR A 151 14.09 5.19 9.31
CA THR A 151 13.94 4.83 10.73
C THR A 151 14.47 5.95 11.61
N GLY A 152 13.89 6.13 12.79
CA GLY A 152 14.28 7.20 13.70
C GLY A 152 13.76 6.96 15.12
N LYS A 153 14.32 7.67 16.10
CA LYS A 153 13.93 7.52 17.51
C LYS A 153 12.49 7.99 17.70
N ASN A 154 11.64 7.14 18.26
CA ASN A 154 10.27 7.49 18.56
C ASN A 154 10.22 8.40 19.81
N PRO A 155 9.77 9.67 19.71
CA PRO A 155 9.69 10.58 20.85
C PRO A 155 8.69 10.12 21.92
N THR A 156 7.69 9.30 21.57
CA THR A 156 6.64 8.87 22.51
C THR A 156 6.87 7.48 23.11
N ASP A 157 7.87 6.73 22.63
CA ASP A 157 8.19 5.39 23.12
C ASP A 157 9.66 5.30 23.55
N ARG A 158 10.06 6.18 24.49
CA ARG A 158 11.39 6.22 25.13
C ARG A 158 12.57 6.21 24.15
N GLY A 159 12.38 6.79 22.95
CA GLY A 159 13.42 6.85 21.93
C GLY A 159 13.68 5.53 21.20
N LYS A 160 12.81 4.51 21.32
CA LYS A 160 12.94 3.27 20.52
C LYS A 160 12.94 3.59 19.04
N VAL A 161 13.77 2.90 18.28
CA VAL A 161 13.84 3.09 16.82
C VAL A 161 12.53 2.61 16.20
N GLY A 162 11.92 3.45 15.37
CA GLY A 162 10.65 3.18 14.73
C GLY A 162 10.55 3.82 13.36
N THR A 163 9.46 3.49 12.69
CA THR A 163 9.06 4.06 11.41
C THR A 163 7.69 4.68 11.55
N LYS A 164 7.46 5.76 10.82
CA LYS A 164 6.16 6.42 10.69
C LYS A 164 5.66 6.27 9.25
N ARG A 165 4.37 6.01 9.11
CA ARG A 165 3.66 5.92 7.84
C ARG A 165 2.58 6.99 7.84
N SER A 166 2.69 7.97 6.95
CA SER A 166 1.61 8.91 6.67
C SER A 166 0.79 8.37 5.51
N LEU A 167 -0.52 8.28 5.69
CA LEU A 167 -1.47 7.68 4.76
C LEU A 167 -2.50 8.74 4.36
N LEU A 168 -2.81 8.83 3.07
CA LEU A 168 -3.96 9.56 2.54
C LEU A 168 -5.00 8.56 2.06
N VAL A 169 -6.26 8.76 2.43
CA VAL A 169 -7.39 7.94 1.99
C VAL A 169 -8.50 8.81 1.41
N ASP A 170 -9.32 8.24 0.54
CA ASP A 170 -10.58 8.83 0.12
C ASP A 170 -11.69 8.67 1.18
N GLU A 171 -12.88 9.21 0.90
CA GLU A 171 -14.06 9.13 1.77
C GLU A 171 -14.47 7.70 2.14
N GLN A 172 -14.20 6.75 1.25
CA GLN A 172 -14.55 5.34 1.40
C GLN A 172 -13.44 4.55 2.10
N GLY A 173 -12.32 5.20 2.44
CA GLY A 173 -11.15 4.58 3.06
C GLY A 173 -10.19 3.93 2.06
N MET A 174 -10.32 4.18 0.76
CA MET A 174 -9.38 3.71 -0.25
C MET A 174 -8.03 4.40 -0.08
N PRO A 175 -6.92 3.66 0.12
CA PRO A 175 -5.59 4.26 0.22
C PRO A 175 -5.14 4.91 -1.09
N LEU A 176 -5.00 6.23 -1.09
CA LEU A 176 -4.57 7.03 -2.24
C LEU A 176 -3.06 7.28 -2.25
N ALA A 177 -2.45 7.50 -1.09
CA ALA A 177 -1.02 7.76 -0.97
C ALA A 177 -0.44 7.22 0.35
N ILE A 178 0.83 6.82 0.34
CA ILE A 178 1.55 6.40 1.55
C ILE A 178 2.99 6.87 1.51
N VAL A 179 3.42 7.55 2.57
CA VAL A 179 4.80 7.98 2.78
C VAL A 179 5.34 7.37 4.04
N VAL A 180 6.55 6.83 3.94
CA VAL A 180 7.25 6.19 5.06
C VAL A 180 8.47 7.03 5.43
N SER A 181 8.65 7.32 6.72
CA SER A 181 9.77 8.10 7.28
C SER A 181 10.17 7.59 8.67
N GLY A 182 11.22 8.18 9.27
CA GLY A 182 11.59 7.87 10.65
C GLY A 182 10.52 8.31 11.67
N ALA A 183 10.40 7.58 12.78
CA ALA A 183 9.39 7.88 13.81
C ALA A 183 9.57 9.25 14.50
N ASN A 184 10.73 9.88 14.36
CA ASN A 184 11.02 11.22 14.89
C ASN A 184 10.45 12.37 14.06
N ILE A 185 9.92 12.09 12.86
CA ILE A 185 9.33 13.12 12.00
C ILE A 185 7.87 13.33 12.42
N SER A 186 7.45 14.60 12.56
CA SER A 186 6.05 14.93 12.86
C SER A 186 5.16 14.72 11.63
N ASP A 187 3.89 14.41 11.85
CA ASP A 187 2.96 14.09 10.77
C ASP A 187 2.74 15.28 9.82
N GLY A 188 2.65 16.49 10.38
CA GLY A 188 2.59 17.72 9.59
C GLY A 188 3.77 17.95 8.64
N ARG A 189 4.98 17.49 9.00
CA ARG A 189 6.15 17.58 8.10
C ARG A 189 6.09 16.57 6.95
N LEU A 190 5.28 15.53 7.07
CA LEU A 190 5.09 14.53 6.03
C LEU A 190 3.92 14.87 5.11
N LEU A 191 3.04 15.79 5.51
CA LEU A 191 1.79 16.09 4.81
C LEU A 191 2.04 16.40 3.33
N ASP A 192 2.98 17.30 3.03
CA ASP A 192 3.33 17.70 1.67
C ASP A 192 3.72 16.49 0.79
N ALA A 193 4.69 15.72 1.26
CA ALA A 193 5.12 14.50 0.59
C ALA A 193 3.96 13.49 0.41
N THR A 194 3.06 13.40 1.39
CA THR A 194 1.90 12.48 1.34
C THR A 194 0.89 12.93 0.29
N LEU A 195 0.53 14.21 0.23
CA LEU A 195 -0.41 14.74 -0.77
C LEU A 195 0.13 14.59 -2.20
N HIS A 196 1.46 14.68 -2.37
CA HIS A 196 2.12 14.51 -3.67
C HIS A 196 2.48 13.06 -4.03
N ALA A 197 2.23 12.09 -3.15
CA ALA A 197 2.55 10.68 -3.38
C ALA A 197 1.41 9.86 -4.01
N VAL A 198 0.28 10.50 -4.37
CA VAL A 198 -0.82 9.86 -5.10
C VAL A 198 -0.29 9.38 -6.46
N PRO A 199 -0.37 8.09 -6.79
CA PRO A 199 0.34 7.55 -7.95
C PRO A 199 -0.50 7.59 -9.23
N ILE A 200 -1.72 8.15 -9.18
CA ILE A 200 -2.62 8.38 -10.31
C ILE A 200 -2.94 9.87 -10.42
N GLU A 201 -3.50 10.28 -11.56
CA GLU A 201 -3.91 11.66 -11.76
C GLU A 201 -5.08 12.01 -10.85
N ARG A 202 -4.90 13.08 -10.07
CA ARG A 202 -5.94 13.65 -9.22
C ARG A 202 -6.76 14.65 -10.03
N PRO A 203 -8.11 14.64 -9.96
CA PRO A 203 -8.92 15.64 -10.65
C PRO A 203 -8.54 17.05 -10.20
N ALA A 204 -8.61 18.00 -11.13
CA ALA A 204 -8.36 19.39 -10.83
C ALA A 204 -9.40 19.90 -9.80
N PRO A 205 -9.01 20.74 -8.82
CA PRO A 205 -9.96 21.32 -7.86
C PRO A 205 -11.13 22.07 -8.51
N ALA A 206 -10.93 22.61 -9.72
CA ALA A 206 -11.98 23.27 -10.50
C ALA A 206 -13.05 22.29 -11.03
N MET A 207 -12.72 21.01 -11.20
CA MET A 207 -13.67 19.97 -11.61
C MET A 207 -14.35 19.31 -10.40
N THR A 208 -13.62 19.18 -9.29
CA THR A 208 -14.14 18.57 -8.06
C THR A 208 -13.51 19.28 -6.89
N GLU A 209 -14.34 19.98 -6.12
CA GLU A 209 -13.95 20.55 -4.84
C GLU A 209 -13.50 19.43 -3.89
N GLN A 210 -12.34 19.61 -3.25
CA GLN A 210 -11.73 18.58 -2.41
C GLN A 210 -11.49 19.11 -1.00
N HIS A 211 -11.98 18.36 -0.03
CA HIS A 211 -11.84 18.65 1.39
C HIS A 211 -10.86 17.69 2.04
N LEU A 212 -9.95 18.21 2.85
CA LEU A 212 -8.96 17.42 3.57
C LEU A 212 -9.20 17.48 5.08
N CYS A 213 -9.64 16.36 5.64
CA CYS A 213 -9.78 16.15 7.07
C CYS A 213 -8.44 15.76 7.70
N LEU A 214 -7.98 16.53 8.67
CA LEU A 214 -6.74 16.29 9.39
C LEU A 214 -6.98 16.24 10.90
N ASP A 215 -6.14 15.50 11.61
CA ASP A 215 -6.17 15.50 13.07
C ASP A 215 -5.62 16.83 13.66
N LYS A 216 -5.75 16.99 14.98
CA LYS A 216 -5.29 18.20 15.68
C LYS A 216 -3.77 18.42 15.59
N GLY A 217 -2.99 17.36 15.39
CA GLY A 217 -1.55 17.43 15.17
C GLY A 217 -1.15 18.23 13.92
N TYR A 218 -2.09 18.46 13.00
CA TYR A 218 -1.90 19.28 11.80
C TYR A 218 -2.41 20.74 11.94
N SER A 219 -2.81 21.19 13.13
CA SER A 219 -3.36 22.55 13.33
C SER A 219 -2.37 23.71 13.09
N GLY A 220 -1.12 23.43 12.74
CA GLY A 220 -0.12 24.46 12.45
C GLY A 220 -0.29 25.10 11.08
N GLU A 221 -0.05 26.41 11.00
CA GLU A 221 -0.10 27.21 9.77
C GLU A 221 0.72 26.63 8.60
N PRO A 222 1.90 25.99 8.80
CA PRO A 222 2.58 25.28 7.71
C PRO A 222 1.76 24.16 7.07
N CYS A 223 0.95 23.42 7.83
CA CYS A 223 0.12 22.34 7.30
C CYS A 223 -1.06 22.88 6.49
N ALA A 224 -1.69 23.96 6.98
CA ALA A 224 -2.75 24.66 6.27
C ALA A 224 -2.25 25.15 4.90
N ARG A 225 -1.11 25.85 4.86
CA ARG A 225 -0.50 26.31 3.59
C ARG A 225 -0.22 25.17 2.62
N VAL A 226 0.35 24.06 3.10
CA VAL A 226 0.62 22.88 2.25
C VAL A 226 -0.67 22.37 1.63
N ALA A 227 -1.71 22.15 2.43
CA ALA A 227 -2.96 21.60 1.94
C ALA A 227 -3.71 22.57 1.00
N GLU A 228 -3.74 23.86 1.34
CA GLU A 228 -4.31 24.92 0.47
C GLU A 228 -3.54 25.04 -0.85
N SER A 229 -2.21 24.98 -0.83
CA SER A 229 -1.38 24.99 -2.04
C SER A 229 -1.60 23.76 -2.91
N ALA A 230 -1.93 22.62 -2.28
CA ALA A 230 -2.36 21.41 -2.94
C ALA A 230 -3.85 21.47 -3.34
N GLY A 231 -4.54 22.61 -3.23
CA GLY A 231 -5.91 22.81 -3.70
C GLY A 231 -6.99 22.18 -2.82
N TYR A 232 -6.71 21.93 -1.54
CA TYR A 232 -7.67 21.43 -0.57
C TYR A 232 -8.32 22.54 0.25
N ILE A 233 -9.59 22.31 0.61
CA ILE A 233 -10.25 23.00 1.72
C ILE A 233 -9.96 22.20 2.99
N VAL A 234 -9.25 22.80 3.94
CA VAL A 234 -8.72 22.09 5.11
C VAL A 234 -9.73 22.09 6.26
N HIS A 235 -9.91 20.93 6.88
CA HIS A 235 -10.73 20.77 8.08
C HIS A 235 -9.88 20.18 9.22
N VAL A 236 -9.66 20.97 10.27
CA VAL A 236 -8.96 20.55 11.49
C VAL A 236 -9.87 20.77 12.70
N PRO A 237 -10.03 19.81 13.62
CA PRO A 237 -10.83 20.01 14.82
C PRO A 237 -10.34 21.17 15.69
N ASP A 238 -11.22 22.14 15.97
CA ASP A 238 -10.97 23.24 16.90
C ASP A 238 -10.81 22.78 18.36
N LYS A 239 -10.06 23.56 19.16
CA LYS A 239 -9.87 23.35 20.61
C LYS A 239 -11.19 23.20 21.40
N ALA A 240 -12.30 23.78 20.93
CA ALA A 240 -13.59 23.79 21.63
C ALA A 240 -14.55 22.64 21.24
N ASN A 241 -14.34 21.98 20.10
CA ASN A 241 -15.31 21.02 19.53
C ASN A 241 -15.19 19.58 20.07
N ALA A 242 -14.25 19.30 20.97
CA ALA A 242 -14.05 17.97 21.56
C ALA A 242 -15.23 17.45 22.43
N LYS A 243 -16.31 18.23 22.61
CA LYS A 243 -17.47 17.87 23.45
C LYS A 243 -18.84 18.03 22.78
N LYS A 244 -18.94 18.17 21.46
CA LYS A 244 -20.25 18.04 20.80
C LYS A 244 -20.45 16.59 20.37
N ASN A 245 -21.32 15.90 21.10
CA ASN A 245 -21.84 14.58 20.74
C ASN A 245 -22.28 14.59 19.28
N VAL A 246 -21.49 13.97 18.41
CA VAL A 246 -21.97 13.60 17.08
C VAL A 246 -22.91 12.42 17.30
N SER A 247 -24.22 12.70 17.33
CA SER A 247 -25.22 11.64 17.23
C SER A 247 -25.12 11.05 15.82
N VAL A 248 -24.37 9.97 15.67
CA VAL A 248 -24.43 9.14 14.48
C VAL A 248 -25.79 8.45 14.50
N SER A 249 -26.74 8.95 13.72
CA SER A 249 -27.98 8.24 13.42
C SER A 249 -27.63 7.04 12.53
N LEU A 250 -27.48 5.87 13.17
CA LEU A 250 -27.48 4.58 12.48
C LEU A 250 -28.83 4.47 11.76
N VAL A 251 -28.80 4.56 10.43
CA VAL A 251 -29.98 4.34 9.60
C VAL A 251 -30.39 2.88 9.77
N GLY A 252 -31.65 2.70 10.21
CA GLY A 252 -32.22 1.50 10.80
C GLY A 252 -32.01 0.19 10.04
N VAL A 253 -31.53 -0.82 10.76
CA VAL A 253 -31.81 -2.23 10.48
C VAL A 253 -33.25 -2.50 10.92
N ARG A 254 -34.14 -2.84 9.97
CA ARG A 254 -35.48 -3.33 10.31
C ARG A 254 -35.35 -4.73 10.93
N PRO A 255 -35.99 -5.00 12.09
CA PRO A 255 -36.06 -6.35 12.63
C PRO A 255 -36.98 -7.21 11.74
N VAL A 256 -36.51 -8.41 11.39
CA VAL A 256 -37.32 -9.46 10.78
C VAL A 256 -38.05 -10.15 11.94
N GLY A 257 -39.37 -10.00 11.99
CA GLY A 257 -40.22 -10.69 12.96
C GLY A 257 -40.24 -12.20 12.70
N GLY A 258 -40.30 -12.97 13.78
CA GLY A 258 -40.59 -14.41 13.76
C GLY A 258 -42.08 -14.72 13.68
#